data_AF-R6SK09-F1
#
_entry.id   AF-R6SK09-F1
#
_cell.length_a   1.000
_cell.length_b   1.000
_cell.length_c   1.000
_cell.angle_alpha   90.00
_cell.angle_beta   90.00
_cell.angle_gamma   90.00
#
_symmetry.space_group_name_H-M   'P 1'
#
loop_
_entity.id
_entity.type
_entity.pdbx_description
1 polymer ?
#
loop_
_entity_poly.entity_id
_entity_poly.type
_entity_poly.pdbx_seq_one_letter_code
_entity_poly.pdbx_strand_id
1 'polypeptide(L)' 'MTFAETVDENGFLSAASMAGKDSLQISIAGNQERMLLLAVYDNLGKGASGAALECLNIVLGTEPTKGLCL' A
#
# COMPACT_ATOMS: atom_id res chain seq x y z
N MET A 1 0.65 2.23 -5.85
CA MET A 1 1.72 2.38 -4.82
C MET A 1 2.19 3.82 -4.85
N THR A 2 2.28 4.47 -3.69
CA THR A 2 2.71 5.87 -3.58
C THR A 2 3.73 6.04 -2.47
N PHE A 3 4.74 6.88 -2.69
CA PHE A 3 5.62 7.34 -1.62
C PHE A 3 4.94 8.44 -0.80
N ALA A 4 5.12 8.41 0.50
CA ALA A 4 4.73 9.49 1.41
C ALA A 4 5.90 9.80 2.35
N GLU A 5 6.14 11.09 2.62
CA GLU A 5 7.18 11.51 3.56
C GLU A 5 6.94 10.90 4.95
N THR A 6 5.69 10.97 5.43
CA THR A 6 5.24 10.31 6.66
C THR A 6 3.98 9.48 6.39
N VAL A 7 3.83 8.37 7.11
CA VAL A 7 2.65 7.47 7.08
C VAL A 7 2.02 7.30 8.46
N ASP A 8 2.64 7.90 9.48
CA ASP A 8 2.14 7.97 10.83
C ASP A 8 1.34 9.25 11.09
N GLU A 9 0.46 9.19 12.09
CA GLU A 9 -0.22 10.34 12.65
C GLU A 9 0.41 10.65 14.01
N ASN A 10 1.28 11.67 14.05
CA ASN A 10 2.00 12.09 15.26
C ASN A 10 2.78 10.95 15.95
N GLY A 11 3.46 10.11 15.17
CA GLY A 11 4.22 8.96 15.66
C GLY A 11 3.43 7.67 15.79
N PHE A 12 2.12 7.67 15.55
CA PHE A 12 1.29 6.47 15.55
C PHE A 12 1.06 5.94 14.13
N LEU A 13 1.55 4.74 13.84
CA LEU A 13 1.36 4.06 12.56
C LEU A 13 0.14 3.14 12.62
N SER A 14 -0.93 3.49 11.91
CA SER A 14 -2.15 2.69 11.85
C SER A 14 -2.34 2.05 10.48
N ALA A 15 -2.46 0.71 10.44
CA ALA A 15 -2.85 -0.01 9.23
C ALA A 15 -4.28 0.33 8.76
N ALA A 16 -5.14 0.80 9.68
CA ALA A 16 -6.51 1.17 9.36
C ALA A 16 -6.61 2.40 8.44
N SER A 17 -5.53 3.19 8.32
CA SER A 17 -5.45 4.31 7.35
C SER A 17 -5.63 3.85 5.90
N MET A 18 -5.39 2.58 5.61
CA MET A 18 -5.51 1.98 4.28
C MET A 18 -6.63 0.93 4.20
N ALA A 19 -7.47 0.79 5.23
CA ALA A 19 -8.53 -0.21 5.26
C ALA A 19 -9.49 -0.06 4.06
N GLY A 20 -9.82 -1.19 3.43
CA GLY A 20 -10.68 -1.28 2.25
C GLY A 20 -10.04 -0.80 0.94
N LYS A 21 -8.74 -0.47 0.94
CA LYS A 21 -8.01 -0.05 -0.25
C LYS A 21 -7.09 -1.13 -0.80
N ASP A 22 -6.96 -1.13 -2.13
CA ASP A 22 -6.04 -1.91 -2.94
C ASP A 22 -4.75 -1.14 -3.27
N SER A 23 -4.57 0.01 -2.62
CA SER A 23 -3.36 0.82 -2.69
C SER A 23 -2.42 0.55 -1.51
N LEU A 24 -1.21 1.08 -1.61
CA LEU A 24 -0.09 0.87 -0.67
C LEU A 24 0.65 2.20 -0.58
N GLN A 25 0.96 2.61 0.65
CA GLN A 25 1.88 3.70 0.93
C GLN A 25 3.22 3.16 1.42
N ILE A 26 4.31 3.78 0.94
CA ILE A 26 5.67 3.50 1.40
C ILE A 26 6.28 4.78 1.96
N SER A 27 6.97 4.67 3.09
CA SER A 27 7.74 5.75 3.70
C SER A 27 9.08 5.21 4.21
N ILE A 28 10.05 6.11 4.36
CA ILE A 28 11.35 5.83 4.93
C ILE A 28 11.44 6.61 6.24
N ALA A 29 11.69 5.90 7.34
CA ALA A 29 11.90 6.46 8.65
C ALA A 29 13.24 5.98 9.23
N GLY A 30 13.57 6.41 10.44
CA GLY A 30 14.78 5.99 11.16
C GLY A 30 15.73 7.14 11.43
N ASN A 31 17.01 6.81 11.59
CA ASN A 31 18.06 7.76 11.94
C ASN A 31 19.37 7.43 11.20
N GLN A 32 20.47 8.09 11.58
CA GLN A 32 21.78 7.94 10.93
C GLN A 32 22.37 6.52 11.03
N GLU A 33 21.93 5.72 12.01
CA GLU A 33 22.45 4.38 12.27
C GLU A 33 21.54 3.28 11.71
N ARG A 34 20.22 3.54 11.63
CA ARG A 34 19.24 2.57 11.19
C ARG A 34 18.16 3.21 10.34
N MET A 35 18.07 2.72 9.10
CA MET A 35 16.94 2.98 8.21
C MET A 35 15.80 2.00 8.51
N LEU A 36 14.57 2.51 8.44
CA LEU A 36 13.33 1.74 8.50
C LEU A 36 12.53 1.98 7.22
N LEU A 37 12.24 0.91 6.48
CA LEU A 37 11.30 0.96 5.37
C LEU A 37 9.92 0.56 5.88
N LEU A 38 8.95 1.46 5.74
CA LEU A 38 7.59 1.26 6.21
C LEU A 38 6.66 1.06 5.00
N ALA A 39 5.76 0.09 5.12
CA ALA A 39 4.71 -0.17 4.15
C ALA A 39 3.36 -0.28 4.87
N VAL A 40 2.39 0.51 4.46
CA VAL A 40 1.03 0.50 5.02
C VAL A 40 0.04 0.16 3.92
N TYR A 41 -0.74 -0.88 4.16
CA TYR A 41 -1.74 -1.40 3.21
C TYR A 41 -2.74 -2.31 3.93
N ASP A 42 -3.92 -2.50 3.35
CA ASP A 42 -4.89 -3.50 3.80
C ASP A 42 -4.44 -4.90 3.37
N ASN A 43 -4.36 -5.84 4.31
CA ASN A 43 -3.91 -7.20 4.04
C ASN A 43 -4.91 -8.04 3.23
N LEU A 44 -6.20 -7.71 3.25
CA LEU A 44 -7.23 -8.31 2.41
C LEU A 44 -7.41 -7.59 1.08
N GLY A 45 -7.16 -6.28 1.04
CA GLY A 45 -7.11 -5.49 -0.20
C GLY A 45 -5.81 -5.73 -0.98
N LYS A 46 -4.86 -4.79 -0.91
CA LYS A 46 -3.57 -4.92 -1.62
C LYS A 46 -2.74 -6.14 -1.18
N GLY A 47 -2.92 -6.65 0.03
CA GLY A 47 -2.24 -7.86 0.51
C GLY A 47 -2.80 -9.18 -0.04
N ALA A 48 -3.99 -9.17 -0.65
CA ALA A 48 -4.63 -10.38 -1.15
C ALA A 48 -5.43 -10.13 -2.44
N SER A 49 -6.75 -9.87 -2.33
CA SER A 49 -7.66 -9.90 -3.48
C SER A 49 -7.41 -8.75 -4.47
N GLY A 50 -7.07 -7.57 -3.98
CA GLY A 50 -6.72 -6.41 -4.80
C GLY A 50 -5.47 -6.68 -5.64
N ALA A 51 -4.42 -7.27 -5.05
CA ALA A 51 -3.22 -7.68 -5.81
C ALA A 51 -3.53 -8.79 -6.82
N ALA A 52 -4.35 -9.77 -6.45
CA ALA A 52 -4.76 -10.83 -7.36
C ALA A 52 -5.54 -10.28 -8.57
N LEU A 53 -6.47 -9.34 -8.35
CA LEU A 53 -7.25 -8.70 -9.41
C LEU A 53 -6.35 -7.81 -10.29
N GLU A 54 -5.42 -7.05 -9.71
CA GLU A 54 -4.44 -6.28 -10.48
C GLU A 54 -3.59 -7.19 -11.39
N CYS A 55 -3.11 -8.33 -10.87
CA CYS A 55 -2.36 -9.31 -11.65
C CYS A 55 -3.22 -9.93 -12.76
N LEU A 56 -4.48 -10.26 -12.48
CA LEU A 56 -5.42 -10.75 -13.49
C LEU A 56 -5.66 -9.71 -14.58
N ASN A 57 -5.85 -8.44 -14.22
CA ASN A 57 -6.04 -7.36 -15.19
C ASN A 57 -4.83 -7.23 -16.14
N ILE A 58 -3.61 -7.35 -15.59
CA ILE A 58 -2.36 -7.36 -16.36
C ILE A 58 -2.33 -8.55 -17.32
N VAL A 59 -2.62 -9.76 -16.83
CA VAL A 59 -2.63 -11.00 -17.64
C VAL A 59 -3.65 -10.91 -18.79
N LEU A 60 -4.81 -10.29 -18.54
CA LEU A 60 -5.86 -10.10 -19.54
C LEU A 60 -5.60 -8.92 -20.50
N GLY A 61 -4.50 -8.18 -20.33
CA GLY A 61 -4.18 -7.01 -21.15
C GLY A 61 -5.14 -5.83 -20.95
N THR A 62 -5.79 -5.77 -19.80
CA THR A 62 -6.69 -4.67 -19.41
C THR A 62 -5.97 -3.65 -18.53
N GLU A 63 -6.62 -2.51 -18.25
CA GLU A 63 -6.07 -1.51 -17.32
C GLU A 63 -5.82 -2.16 -15.94
N PRO A 64 -4.58 -2.10 -15.40
CA PRO A 64 -4.24 -2.80 -14.15
C PRO A 64 -5.12 -2.45 -12.95
N THR A 65 -5.59 -1.20 -12.90
CA THR A 65 -6.40 -0.64 -11.82
C THR A 65 -7.90 -0.86 -11.99
N LYS A 66 -8.33 -1.55 -13.06
CA LYS A 66 -9.74 -1.82 -13.34
C LYS A 66 -10.39 -2.60 -12.20
N GLY A 67 -11.39 -1.99 -11.56
CA GLY A 67 -12.15 -2.61 -10.47
C GLY A 67 -11.45 -2.61 -9.10
N LEU A 68 -10.31 -1.90 -8.95
CA LEU A 68 -9.64 -1.70 -7.67
C LEU A 68 -10.18 -0.47 -6.93
N CYS A 69 -10.19 -0.53 -5.60
CA CYS A 69 -10.49 0.58 -4.71
C CYS A 69 -9.18 1.27 -4.28
N LEU A 70 -8.88 2.49 -4.77
CA LEU A 70 -7.57 3.15 -4.55
C LEU A 70 -7.52 4.12 -3.37
#